data_AF-A0A455QLL4-F1
#
_entry.id   AF-A0A455QLL4-F1
#
_cell.length_a   1.000
_cell.length_b   1.000
_cell.length_c   1.000
_cell.angle_alpha   90.00
_cell.angle_beta   90.00
_cell.angle_gamma   90.00
#
_symmetry.space_group_name_H-M   'P 1'
#
loop_
_entity.id
_entity.type
_entity.pdbx_description
1 polymer ?
#
loop_
_entity_poly.entity_id
_entity_poly.type
_entity_poly.pdbx_seq_one_letter_code
_entity_poly.pdbx_strand_id
1 'polypeptide(L)'
;LPYGWGTGGIQVTASVIGPEDVLKIIDQGSDDTVNAVNIRRFFERTAGVATTTHTHDATLIQTRHRIPEIPLHEGQVIVYQVPVPEPMQHLEPRETETRTLHGLAEYGLLHVKL
;
A
#
# COMPACT_ATOMS: atom_id res chain seq x y z
N LEU A 1 7.38 12.46 5.86
CA LEU A 1 7.69 12.05 4.46
C LEU A 1 6.90 12.96 3.52
N PRO A 2 7.49 13.40 2.40
CA PRO A 2 6.78 14.24 1.43
C PRO A 2 5.64 13.48 0.76
N TYR A 3 4.63 14.20 0.25
CA TYR A 3 3.60 13.60 -0.60
C TYR A 3 4.24 12.84 -1.77
N GLY A 4 3.67 11.69 -2.15
CA GLY A 4 4.23 10.79 -3.17
C GLY A 4 5.21 9.73 -2.64
N TRP A 5 5.65 9.82 -1.38
CA TRP A 5 6.53 8.83 -0.74
C TRP A 5 5.77 7.86 0.18
N GLY A 6 4.56 7.50 -0.21
CA GLY A 6 3.78 6.48 0.49
C GLY A 6 3.07 6.93 1.76
N THR A 7 2.82 8.23 1.93
CA THR A 7 2.15 8.80 3.11
C THR A 7 0.77 8.18 3.38
N GLY A 8 -0.01 7.87 2.34
CA GLY A 8 -1.29 7.16 2.49
C GLY A 8 -1.13 5.78 3.12
N GLY A 9 -0.17 4.98 2.64
CA GLY A 9 0.14 3.67 3.23
C GLY A 9 0.60 3.79 4.69
N ILE A 10 1.39 4.80 5.01
CA ILE A 10 1.83 5.05 6.40
C ILE A 10 0.65 5.40 7.31
N GLN A 11 -0.29 6.23 6.84
CA GLN A 11 -1.48 6.57 7.64
C GLN A 11 -2.35 5.35 7.90
N VAL A 12 -2.57 4.50 6.89
CA VAL A 12 -3.32 3.25 7.06
C VAL A 12 -2.59 2.33 8.04
N THR A 13 -1.30 2.06 7.84
CA THR A 13 -0.50 1.23 8.75
C THR A 13 -0.54 1.77 10.17
N ALA A 14 -0.36 3.08 10.37
CA ALA A 14 -0.42 3.69 11.70
C ALA A 14 -1.81 3.62 12.36
N SER A 15 -2.88 3.48 11.58
CA SER A 15 -4.25 3.38 12.08
C SER A 15 -4.66 1.96 12.44
N VAL A 16 -3.98 0.94 11.89
CA VAL A 16 -4.33 -0.48 12.08
C VAL A 16 -3.31 -1.24 12.92
N ILE A 17 -2.07 -0.74 13.04
CA ILE A 17 -1.00 -1.44 13.75
C ILE A 17 -1.23 -1.45 15.27
N GLY A 18 -1.14 -2.63 15.87
CA GLY A 18 -1.16 -2.87 17.31
C GLY A 18 0.22 -3.20 17.89
N PRO A 19 0.36 -3.24 19.22
CA PRO A 19 1.64 -3.49 19.90
C PRO A 19 2.19 -4.91 19.67
N GLU A 20 1.33 -5.88 19.36
CA GLU A 20 1.70 -7.28 19.13
C GLU A 20 1.96 -7.59 17.65
N ASP A 21 1.85 -6.60 16.76
CA ASP A 21 2.07 -6.82 15.33
C ASP A 21 3.55 -7.01 15.00
N VAL A 22 3.80 -7.86 14.00
CA VAL A 22 5.09 -8.04 13.36
C VAL A 22 5.04 -7.39 11.99
N LEU A 23 5.72 -6.25 11.85
CA LEU A 23 5.64 -5.39 10.68
C LEU A 23 6.71 -5.76 9.63
N LYS A 24 6.27 -6.02 8.40
CA LYS A 24 7.13 -6.10 7.21
C LYS A 24 6.87 -4.90 6.30
N ILE A 25 7.95 -4.27 5.82
CA ILE A 25 7.88 -3.17 4.87
C ILE A 25 8.70 -3.51 3.63
N ILE A 26 8.10 -3.45 2.45
CA ILE A 26 8.79 -3.66 1.17
C ILE A 26 8.50 -2.54 0.17
N ASP A 27 9.48 -2.21 -0.66
CA ASP A 27 9.33 -1.37 -1.86
C ASP A 27 10.02 -2.07 -3.02
N GLN A 28 9.37 -2.16 -4.18
CA GLN A 28 9.83 -2.98 -5.31
C GLN A 28 10.10 -4.45 -4.95
N GLY A 29 9.48 -4.95 -3.87
CA GLY A 29 9.66 -6.31 -3.37
C GLY A 29 10.88 -6.49 -2.46
N SER A 30 11.62 -5.43 -2.14
CA SER A 30 12.80 -5.48 -1.27
C SER A 30 12.56 -4.70 0.03
N ASP A 31 12.99 -5.31 1.14
CA ASP A 31 13.01 -4.73 2.48
C ASP A 31 14.11 -3.65 2.66
N ASP A 32 15.09 -3.60 1.76
CA ASP A 32 16.33 -2.82 1.90
C ASP A 32 16.39 -1.56 1.03
N THR A 33 15.33 -1.28 0.28
CA THR A 33 15.23 0.00 -0.41
C THR A 33 15.20 1.16 0.59
N VAL A 34 15.70 2.33 0.16
CA VAL A 34 15.74 3.54 1.00
C VAL A 34 14.37 3.85 1.61
N ASN A 35 13.30 3.74 0.81
CA ASN A 35 11.95 4.02 1.28
C ASN A 35 11.46 2.97 2.29
N ALA A 36 11.67 1.67 2.01
CA ALA A 36 11.27 0.60 2.94
C ALA A 36 12.01 0.71 4.29
N VAL A 37 13.32 0.93 4.26
CA VAL A 37 14.15 1.13 5.46
C VAL A 37 13.67 2.34 6.26
N ASN A 38 13.41 3.47 5.60
CA ASN A 38 12.98 4.70 6.28
C ASN A 38 11.61 4.54 6.96
N ILE A 39 10.66 3.88 6.29
CA ILE A 39 9.32 3.63 6.85
C ILE A 39 9.39 2.61 7.99
N ARG A 40 10.16 1.53 7.84
CA ARG A 40 10.35 0.54 8.91
C ARG A 40 10.95 1.19 10.16
N ARG A 41 12.04 1.95 10.00
CA ARG A 41 12.66 2.70 11.11
C ARG A 41 11.73 3.73 11.74
N PHE A 42 10.83 4.33 10.96
CA PHE A 42 9.83 5.22 11.49
C PHE A 42 8.92 4.47 12.48
N PHE A 43 8.34 3.34 12.08
CA PHE A 43 7.46 2.54 12.96
C PHE A 43 8.20 1.88 14.13
N GLU A 44 9.44 1.41 13.93
CA GLU A 44 10.28 0.92 15.04
C GLU A 44 10.44 2.00 16.12
N ARG A 45 10.62 3.26 15.71
CA ARG A 45 10.82 4.37 16.65
C ARG A 45 9.53 4.90 17.27
N THR A 46 8.42 4.89 16.55
CA THR A 46 7.17 5.53 16.99
C THR A 46 6.16 4.56 17.60
N ALA A 47 6.17 3.30 17.18
CA ALA A 47 5.26 2.26 17.64
C ALA A 47 5.96 1.15 18.45
N GLY A 48 7.29 1.00 18.32
CA GLY A 48 8.03 -0.01 19.09
C GLY A 48 7.70 -1.46 18.73
N VAL A 49 7.12 -1.68 17.55
CA VAL A 49 6.68 -2.99 17.05
C VAL A 49 7.85 -3.87 16.60
N ALA A 50 7.65 -5.19 16.66
CA ALA A 50 8.58 -6.13 16.05
C ALA A 50 8.58 -5.95 14.52
N THR A 51 9.73 -6.17 13.88
CA THR A 51 9.86 -6.12 12.43
C THR A 51 10.45 -7.41 11.88
N THR A 52 10.07 -7.75 10.65
CA THR A 52 10.58 -8.95 9.97
C THR A 52 10.82 -8.68 8.48
N THR A 53 11.73 -9.46 7.89
CA THR A 53 11.91 -9.56 6.44
C THR A 53 11.23 -10.80 5.85
N HIS A 54 10.63 -11.65 6.69
CA HIS A 54 10.04 -12.92 6.28
C HIS A 54 8.52 -12.74 6.14
N THR A 55 7.99 -13.00 4.94
CA THR A 55 6.55 -12.78 4.66
C THR A 55 5.65 -13.62 5.57
N HIS A 56 6.04 -14.85 5.88
CA HIS A 56 5.24 -15.77 6.72
C HIS A 56 5.16 -15.32 8.18
N ASP A 57 6.13 -14.55 8.66
CA ASP A 57 6.19 -14.15 10.07
C ASP A 57 5.52 -12.78 10.31
N ALA A 58 5.14 -12.08 9.24
CA ALA A 58 4.52 -10.77 9.34
C ALA A 58 3.02 -10.89 9.65
N THR A 59 2.49 -10.03 10.52
CA THR A 59 1.04 -9.85 10.70
C THR A 59 0.53 -8.68 9.85
N LEU A 60 1.38 -7.68 9.61
CA LEU A 60 1.10 -6.49 8.83
C LEU A 60 2.21 -6.25 7.80
N ILE A 61 1.85 -6.16 6.52
CA ILE A 61 2.77 -5.93 5.40
C ILE A 61 2.42 -4.63 4.72
N GLN A 62 3.30 -3.64 4.75
CA GLN A 62 3.17 -2.45 3.91
C GLN A 62 4.04 -2.60 2.66
N THR A 63 3.44 -2.41 1.49
CA THR A 63 4.12 -2.62 0.22
C THR A 63 3.96 -1.47 -0.76
N ARG A 64 4.99 -1.26 -1.59
CA ARG A 64 4.94 -0.47 -2.81
C ARG A 64 5.30 -1.33 -4.02
N HIS A 65 4.36 -1.41 -4.97
CA HIS A 65 4.48 -2.05 -6.30
C HIS A 65 4.61 -3.58 -6.35
N ARG A 66 4.62 -4.31 -5.22
CA ARG A 66 4.72 -5.78 -5.24
C ARG A 66 3.75 -6.44 -4.27
N ILE A 67 3.24 -7.60 -4.68
CA ILE A 67 2.67 -8.59 -3.76
C ILE A 67 3.80 -9.60 -3.50
N PRO A 68 4.03 -10.05 -2.24
CA PRO A 68 4.96 -11.15 -1.97
C PRO A 68 4.62 -12.41 -2.78
N GLU A 69 5.65 -13.15 -3.19
CA GLU A 69 5.46 -14.44 -3.90
C GLU A 69 5.05 -15.56 -2.95
N ILE A 70 5.50 -15.47 -1.69
CA ILE A 70 5.04 -16.34 -0.61
C ILE A 70 3.55 -16.08 -0.40
N PRO A 71 2.68 -17.11 -0.48
CA PRO A 71 1.26 -16.96 -0.26
C PRO A 71 0.96 -16.33 1.10
N LEU A 72 0.03 -15.37 1.10
CA LEU A 72 -0.47 -14.80 2.34
C LEU A 72 -1.39 -15.79 3.04
N HIS A 73 -1.43 -15.73 4.36
CA HIS A 73 -2.33 -16.54 5.19
C HIS A 73 -3.37 -15.67 5.90
N GLU A 74 -4.41 -16.33 6.41
CA GLU A 74 -5.46 -15.68 7.19
C GLU A 74 -4.87 -14.93 8.40
N GLY A 75 -5.42 -13.76 8.69
CA GLY A 75 -4.93 -12.87 9.75
C GLY A 75 -3.85 -11.89 9.32
N GLN A 76 -3.23 -12.05 8.15
CA GLN A 76 -2.31 -11.04 7.62
C GLN A 76 -3.07 -9.88 6.98
N VAL A 77 -2.61 -8.66 7.24
CA VAL A 77 -3.08 -7.44 6.56
C VAL A 77 -2.01 -6.94 5.61
N ILE A 78 -2.38 -6.64 4.36
CA ILE A 78 -1.51 -6.00 3.38
C ILE A 78 -1.99 -4.59 3.05
N VAL A 79 -1.09 -3.61 3.15
CA VAL A 79 -1.34 -2.19 2.91
C VAL A 79 -0.57 -1.75 1.67
N TYR A 80 -1.29 -1.36 0.61
CA TYR A 80 -0.70 -0.90 -0.64
C TYR A 80 -0.47 0.62 -0.66
N GLN A 81 0.74 1.03 -1.05
CA GLN A 81 1.01 2.43 -1.41
C GLN A 81 0.52 2.70 -2.84
N VAL A 82 -0.52 3.52 -2.97
CA VAL A 82 -1.18 3.84 -4.25
C VAL A 82 -0.89 5.29 -4.63
N PRO A 83 -0.05 5.57 -5.65
CA PRO A 83 0.25 6.93 -6.08
C PRO A 83 -0.92 7.58 -6.84
N VAL A 84 -1.63 6.79 -7.64
CA VAL A 84 -2.80 7.21 -8.44
C VAL A 84 -3.92 6.22 -8.14
N PRO A 85 -4.96 6.62 -7.39
CA PRO A 85 -6.04 5.71 -6.99
C PRO A 85 -7.14 5.56 -8.06
N GLU A 86 -7.21 6.49 -9.02
CA GLU A 86 -8.26 6.54 -10.02
C GLU A 86 -7.83 5.80 -11.31
N PRO A 87 -8.37 4.59 -11.57
CA PRO A 87 -7.97 3.79 -12.74
C PRO A 87 -8.31 4.46 -14.08
N MET A 88 -9.34 5.31 -14.14
CA MET A 88 -9.75 6.01 -15.35
C MET A 88 -9.03 7.36 -15.55
N GLN A 89 -8.13 7.78 -14.67
CA GLN A 89 -7.53 9.13 -14.69
C GLN A 89 -6.84 9.48 -16.03
N HIS A 90 -6.29 8.48 -16.72
CA HIS A 90 -5.63 8.68 -18.01
C HIS A 90 -6.61 8.78 -19.20
N LEU A 91 -7.87 8.42 -19.01
CA LEU A 91 -8.95 8.49 -19.99
C LEU A 91 -9.83 9.72 -19.77
N GLU A 92 -10.15 9.97 -18.50
CA GLU A 92 -10.87 11.16 -18.05
C GLU A 92 -10.12 11.73 -16.83
N PRO A 93 -9.43 12.87 -16.96
CA PRO A 93 -8.61 13.43 -15.89
C PRO A 93 -9.41 14.15 -14.79
N ARG A 94 -10.71 14.41 -14.99
CA ARG A 94 -11.54 15.12 -14.01
C ARG A 94 -12.17 14.15 -13.02
N GLU A 95 -11.81 14.30 -11.74
CA GLU A 95 -12.39 13.50 -10.64
C GLU A 95 -13.92 13.60 -10.59
N THR A 96 -14.52 14.75 -10.90
CA THR A 96 -15.98 14.91 -10.91
C THR A 96 -16.66 14.01 -11.93
N GLU A 97 -16.01 13.80 -13.09
CA GLU A 97 -16.50 12.93 -14.14
C GLU A 97 -16.22 11.47 -13.81
N THR A 98 -15.00 11.11 -13.39
CA THR A 98 -14.69 9.71 -13.03
C THR A 98 -15.54 9.22 -11.86
N ARG A 99 -15.85 10.09 -10.90
CA ARG A 99 -16.80 9.79 -9.81
C ARG A 99 -18.20 9.47 -10.33
N THR A 100 -18.68 10.22 -11.32
CA THR A 100 -19.99 9.97 -11.95
C THR A 100 -19.98 8.65 -12.72
N LEU A 101 -18.93 8.40 -13.50
CA LEU A 101 -18.74 7.13 -14.23
C LEU A 101 -18.73 5.93 -13.27
N HIS A 102 -17.97 6.01 -12.17
CA HIS A 102 -17.97 4.99 -11.11
C HIS A 102 -19.37 4.81 -10.50
N GLY A 103 -20.08 5.91 -10.20
CA GLY A 103 -21.42 5.88 -9.61
C GLY A 103 -22.48 5.26 -10.53
N LEU A 104 -22.30 5.35 -11.85
CA LEU A 104 -23.19 4.76 -12.85
C LEU A 104 -22.68 3.42 -13.41
N ALA A 105 -21.54 2.92 -12.92
CA ALA A 105 -20.84 1.74 -13.44
C ALA A 105 -20.50 1.81 -14.95
N GLU A 106 -20.22 3.02 -15.45
CA GLU A 106 -19.90 3.29 -16.86
C GLU A 106 -18.42 3.07 -17.17
N TYR A 107 -18.00 1.80 -17.25
CA TYR A 107 -16.61 1.41 -17.51
C TYR A 107 -16.27 1.19 -18.99
N GLY A 108 -17.16 1.58 -19.90
CA GLY A 108 -16.97 1.39 -21.35
C GLY A 108 -15.68 2.01 -21.89
N LEU A 109 -15.25 3.14 -21.33
CA LEU A 109 -13.98 3.79 -21.69
C LEU A 109 -12.76 2.90 -21.46
N LEU A 110 -12.79 2.03 -20.44
CA LEU A 110 -11.71 1.08 -20.18
C LEU A 110 -11.64 -0.01 -21.25
N HIS A 111 -12.78 -0.49 -21.76
CA HIS A 111 -12.84 -1.54 -22.79
C HIS A 111 -12.31 -1.09 -24.15
N VAL A 112 -12.44 0.19 -24.49
CA VAL A 112 -11.95 0.74 -25.77
C VAL A 112 -10.43 0.92 -25.79
N LYS A 113 -9.80 0.98 -24.61
CA LYS A 113 -8.35 1.20 -24.47
C LYS A 113 -7.51 -0.10 -24.52
N LEU A 114 -8.13 -1.26 -24.33
CA LEU A 114 -7.43 -2.55 -24.19
C LEU A 114 -6.72 -3.01 -25.46
#